data_AF-A0A1G5GMY4-F1
#
_entry.id   AF-A0A1G5GMY4-F1
#
_cell.length_a   1.000
_cell.length_b   1.000
_cell.length_c   1.000
_cell.angle_alpha   90.00
_cell.angle_beta   90.00
_cell.angle_gamma   90.00
#
_symmetry.space_group_name_H-M   'P 1'
#
loop_
_entity.id
_entity.type
_entity.pdbx_description
1 polymer ?
#
loop_
_entity_poly.entity_id
_entity_poly.type
_entity_poly.pdbx_seq_one_letter_code
_entity_poly.pdbx_strand_id
1 'polypeptide(L)'
;MAQETSANIQRPRSDDRPLWDVAFAVYGYPALLIAHRLKVFALLEEGGRTLPEICDMLSIQRRPAEAILTAATALGFLSLQNGCYSLTARSEDYLLERSPYYFGFFWDMMIDNSQVFSYASLEQAVLTNSPQAYGGGDIYKSHDEQAELARRFTRGMHSISMTLATTWPSTLELDRHRTMLDIGGGSGAHSIGAALKLPGLHALVLDLDPICEVAQEFIARHNLQDRIKTHVADMWNDPFPEADLHFYSNIYHDWPAERGQFLTEKSFKSLKPGGRIIIHDVIYNDEKTGPFAPAAYSMLMMGWTEGASYSGPELSKMLRDAGFDDVQAYPAFGHYSIVTGIKP
;
A
#
# COMPACT_ATOMS: atom_id res chain seq x y z
N MET A 1 -6.31 -63.25 13.15
CA MET A 1 -6.18 -62.24 14.21
C MET A 1 -5.03 -61.32 13.85
N ALA A 2 -5.32 -60.19 13.22
CA ALA A 2 -4.31 -59.15 12.99
C ALA A 2 -4.27 -58.29 14.25
N GLN A 3 -3.14 -58.28 14.95
CA GLN A 3 -2.88 -57.35 16.05
C GLN A 3 -2.83 -55.94 15.46
N GLU A 4 -3.84 -55.13 15.76
CA GLU A 4 -3.74 -53.68 15.61
C GLU A 4 -2.61 -53.21 16.51
N THR A 5 -1.47 -52.88 15.90
CA THR A 5 -0.42 -52.09 16.53
C THR A 5 -1.01 -50.75 16.93
N SER A 6 -1.36 -50.59 18.22
CA SER A 6 -1.72 -49.27 18.73
C SER A 6 -0.47 -48.39 18.60
N ALA A 7 -0.42 -47.57 17.55
CA ALA A 7 0.63 -46.60 17.38
C ALA A 7 0.68 -45.73 18.64
N ASN A 8 1.84 -45.64 19.28
CA ASN A 8 2.02 -44.88 20.51
C ASN A 8 1.91 -43.38 20.18
N ILE A 9 0.70 -42.81 20.28
CA ILE A 9 0.43 -41.41 19.95
C ILE A 9 1.01 -40.52 21.06
N GLN A 10 2.09 -39.80 20.73
CA GLN A 10 2.68 -38.81 21.63
C GLN A 10 2.08 -37.42 21.40
N ARG A 11 1.94 -36.65 22.48
CA ARG A 11 1.47 -35.25 22.41
C ARG A 11 2.47 -34.40 21.60
N PRO A 12 2.01 -33.54 20.68
CA PRO A 12 2.87 -32.59 19.97
C PRO A 12 3.64 -31.65 20.90
N ARG A 13 4.82 -31.21 20.47
CA ARG A 13 5.70 -30.29 21.23
C ARG A 13 5.24 -28.83 21.20
N SER A 14 4.39 -28.47 20.25
CA SER A 14 3.80 -27.14 20.08
C SER A 14 2.29 -27.27 19.90
N ASP A 15 1.56 -26.20 20.16
CA ASP A 15 0.15 -26.15 19.79
C ASP A 15 -0.03 -25.99 18.28
N ASP A 16 -1.21 -26.36 17.80
CA ASP A 16 -1.60 -26.36 16.39
C ASP A 16 -2.33 -25.07 15.98
N ARG A 17 -2.44 -24.06 16.86
CA ARG A 17 -3.17 -22.82 16.55
C ARG A 17 -2.67 -22.13 15.29
N PRO A 18 -1.34 -22.00 15.03
CA PRO A 18 -0.87 -21.37 13.80
C PRO A 18 -1.32 -22.10 12.51
N LEU A 19 -1.54 -23.41 12.57
CA LEU A 19 -2.07 -24.19 11.44
C LEU A 19 -3.54 -23.84 11.17
N TRP A 20 -4.31 -23.66 12.25
CA TRP A 20 -5.68 -23.20 12.16
C TRP A 20 -5.80 -21.74 11.75
N ASP A 21 -4.87 -20.86 12.17
CA ASP A 21 -4.85 -19.46 11.75
C ASP A 21 -4.68 -19.33 10.23
N VAL A 22 -3.90 -20.23 9.60
CA VAL A 22 -3.82 -20.31 8.13
C VAL A 22 -5.19 -20.66 7.53
N ALA A 23 -5.88 -21.66 8.07
CA ALA A 23 -7.21 -22.03 7.59
C ALA A 23 -8.25 -20.92 7.81
N PHE A 24 -8.21 -20.25 8.96
CA PHE A 24 -9.14 -19.17 9.29
C PHE A 24 -8.85 -17.90 8.50
N ALA A 25 -7.59 -17.60 8.15
CA ALA A 25 -7.24 -16.43 7.34
C ALA A 25 -7.95 -16.43 5.98
N VAL A 26 -8.19 -17.61 5.40
CA VAL A 26 -8.91 -17.78 4.11
C VAL A 26 -10.37 -17.33 4.18
N TYR A 27 -11.00 -17.36 5.36
CA TYR A 27 -12.43 -17.03 5.51
C TYR A 27 -12.66 -15.76 6.35
N GLY A 28 -11.84 -15.57 7.38
CA GLY A 28 -11.96 -14.49 8.36
C GLY A 28 -11.59 -13.13 7.78
N TYR A 29 -10.46 -13.02 7.06
CA TYR A 29 -10.07 -11.73 6.46
C TYR A 29 -10.97 -11.33 5.27
N PRO A 30 -11.37 -12.25 4.36
CA PRO A 30 -12.32 -11.89 3.31
C PRO A 30 -13.68 -11.43 3.82
N ALA A 31 -14.09 -11.80 5.04
CA ALA A 31 -15.32 -11.29 5.65
C ALA A 31 -15.33 -9.75 5.73
N LEU A 32 -14.17 -9.09 5.87
CA LEU A 32 -14.06 -7.62 5.95
C LEU A 32 -14.25 -6.98 4.57
N LEU A 33 -13.68 -7.59 3.53
CA LEU A 33 -13.92 -7.18 2.14
C LEU A 33 -15.41 -7.36 1.79
N ILE A 34 -16.05 -8.43 2.25
CA ILE A 34 -17.49 -8.65 2.05
C ILE A 34 -18.30 -7.63 2.85
N ALA A 35 -17.95 -7.32 4.11
CA ALA A 35 -18.60 -6.29 4.91
C ALA A 35 -18.54 -4.92 4.21
N HIS A 36 -17.38 -4.59 3.65
CA HIS A 36 -17.16 -3.39 2.86
C HIS A 36 -18.03 -3.37 1.59
N ARG A 37 -18.02 -4.45 0.80
CA ARG A 37 -18.87 -4.60 -0.40
C ARG A 37 -20.35 -4.45 -0.09
N LEU A 38 -20.80 -5.05 1.02
CA LEU A 38 -22.18 -4.96 1.50
C LEU A 38 -22.49 -3.63 2.19
N LYS A 39 -21.56 -2.67 2.20
CA LYS A 39 -21.71 -1.33 2.77
C LYS A 39 -22.09 -1.35 4.26
N VAL A 40 -21.61 -2.34 5.01
CA VAL A 40 -21.81 -2.44 6.48
C VAL A 40 -21.25 -1.21 7.20
N PHE A 41 -20.07 -0.72 6.79
CA PHE A 41 -19.44 0.42 7.45
C PHE A 41 -20.19 1.73 7.17
N ALA A 42 -20.59 1.96 5.91
CA ALA A 42 -21.39 3.11 5.53
C ALA A 42 -22.76 3.12 6.23
N LEU A 43 -23.40 1.95 6.35
CA LEU A 43 -24.66 1.81 7.10
C LEU A 43 -24.54 2.27 8.56
N LEU A 44 -23.42 1.99 9.21
CA LEU A 44 -23.18 2.30 10.62
C LEU A 44 -22.63 3.73 10.85
N GLU A 45 -22.39 4.50 9.79
CA GLU A 45 -22.06 5.93 9.88
C GLU A 45 -23.18 6.74 10.53
N GLU A 46 -24.44 6.35 10.27
CA GLU A 46 -25.65 6.99 10.78
C GLU A 46 -25.98 6.58 12.24
N GLY A 47 -25.02 5.99 12.93
CA GLY A 47 -25.12 5.54 14.32
C GLY A 47 -25.32 4.03 14.48
N GLY A 48 -25.22 3.58 15.73
CA GLY A 48 -25.27 2.15 16.05
C GLY A 48 -26.59 1.48 15.66
N ARG A 49 -26.51 0.18 15.31
CA ARG A 49 -27.65 -0.64 14.87
C ARG A 49 -27.61 -2.04 15.47
N THR A 50 -28.76 -2.61 15.75
CA THR A 50 -28.93 -3.99 16.18
C THR A 50 -28.76 -4.98 15.02
N LEU A 51 -28.49 -6.25 15.33
CA LEU A 51 -28.40 -7.31 14.31
C LEU A 51 -29.66 -7.39 13.41
N PRO A 52 -30.90 -7.37 13.94
CA PRO A 52 -32.10 -7.38 13.10
C PRO A 52 -32.19 -6.18 12.15
N GLU A 53 -31.89 -4.97 12.63
CA GLU A 53 -31.92 -3.76 11.79
C GLU A 53 -30.90 -3.86 10.64
N ILE A 54 -29.69 -4.37 10.93
CA ILE A 54 -28.67 -4.59 9.89
C ILE A 54 -29.13 -5.64 8.88
N CYS A 55 -29.77 -6.72 9.33
CA CYS A 55 -30.32 -7.75 8.44
C CYS A 55 -31.37 -7.16 7.49
N ASP A 56 -32.29 -6.36 8.03
CA ASP A 56 -33.37 -5.74 7.27
C ASP A 56 -32.82 -4.72 6.26
N MET A 57 -31.91 -3.83 6.69
CA MET A 57 -31.36 -2.77 5.85
C MET A 57 -30.45 -3.31 4.74
N LEU A 58 -29.70 -4.39 4.99
CA LEU A 58 -28.83 -5.01 4.00
C LEU A 58 -29.50 -6.16 3.23
N SER A 59 -30.75 -6.50 3.56
CA SER A 59 -31.48 -7.64 2.97
C SER A 59 -30.71 -8.96 3.06
N ILE A 60 -30.03 -9.21 4.18
CA ILE A 60 -29.28 -10.45 4.45
C ILE A 60 -29.88 -11.21 5.64
N GLN A 61 -29.76 -12.52 5.59
CA GLN A 61 -30.26 -13.38 6.66
C GLN A 61 -29.41 -13.25 7.94
N ARG A 62 -30.01 -13.56 9.09
CA ARG A 62 -29.34 -13.47 10.41
C ARG A 62 -27.99 -14.19 10.47
N ARG A 63 -27.92 -15.44 10.00
CA ARG A 63 -26.71 -16.27 10.09
C ARG A 63 -25.48 -15.63 9.38
N PRO A 64 -25.56 -15.23 8.09
CA PRO A 64 -24.43 -14.56 7.44
C PRO A 64 -24.13 -13.18 8.03
N ALA A 65 -25.14 -12.40 8.43
CA ALA A 65 -24.93 -11.11 9.10
C ALA A 65 -24.12 -11.28 10.41
N GLU A 66 -24.54 -12.22 11.25
CA GLU A 66 -23.89 -12.52 12.53
C GLU A 66 -22.44 -12.96 12.33
N ALA A 67 -22.15 -13.78 11.32
CA ALA A 67 -20.78 -14.20 10.99
C ALA A 67 -19.88 -13.02 10.59
N ILE A 68 -20.35 -12.16 9.68
CA ILE A 68 -19.59 -11.00 9.18
C ILE A 68 -19.37 -9.98 10.30
N LEU A 69 -20.42 -9.64 11.05
CA LEU A 69 -20.34 -8.66 12.13
C LEU A 69 -19.45 -9.17 13.28
N THR A 70 -19.50 -10.47 13.59
CA THR A 70 -18.62 -11.08 14.59
C THR A 70 -17.16 -11.00 14.15
N ALA A 71 -16.84 -11.33 12.89
CA ALA A 71 -15.49 -11.22 12.36
C ALA A 71 -14.98 -9.77 12.38
N ALA A 72 -15.80 -8.82 11.92
CA ALA A 72 -15.45 -7.39 11.92
C ALA A 72 -15.27 -6.83 13.35
N THR A 73 -16.08 -7.29 14.31
CA THR A 73 -15.95 -6.91 15.73
C THR A 73 -14.68 -7.52 16.33
N ALA A 74 -14.40 -8.81 16.09
CA ALA A 74 -13.22 -9.49 16.59
C ALA A 74 -11.91 -8.90 16.06
N LEU A 75 -11.91 -8.37 14.84
CA LEU A 75 -10.78 -7.66 14.23
C LEU A 75 -10.71 -6.17 14.62
N GLY A 76 -11.65 -5.69 15.45
CA GLY A 76 -11.65 -4.35 16.01
C GLY A 76 -12.15 -3.25 15.06
N PHE A 77 -12.85 -3.61 13.97
CA PHE A 77 -13.49 -2.65 13.07
C PHE A 77 -14.86 -2.21 13.59
N LEU A 78 -15.57 -3.11 14.29
CA LEU A 78 -16.83 -2.79 14.94
C LEU A 78 -16.70 -2.98 16.45
N SER A 79 -17.57 -2.32 17.19
CA SER A 79 -17.81 -2.59 18.61
C SER A 79 -19.26 -3.01 18.81
N LEU A 80 -19.51 -3.88 19.78
CA LEU A 80 -20.86 -4.31 20.16
C LEU A 80 -21.11 -3.90 21.62
N GLN A 81 -22.05 -2.97 21.82
CA GLN A 81 -22.44 -2.50 23.16
C GLN A 81 -23.97 -2.47 23.27
N ASN A 82 -24.51 -3.00 24.36
CA ASN A 82 -25.96 -3.05 24.59
C ASN A 82 -26.76 -3.63 23.40
N GLY A 83 -26.22 -4.63 22.70
CA GLY A 83 -26.85 -5.26 21.54
C GLY A 83 -26.76 -4.47 20.23
N CYS A 84 -26.10 -3.31 20.21
CA CYS A 84 -25.92 -2.47 19.03
C CYS A 84 -24.46 -2.51 18.54
N TYR A 85 -24.28 -2.77 17.25
CA TYR A 85 -23.00 -2.63 16.56
C TYR A 85 -22.76 -1.17 16.21
N SER A 86 -21.54 -0.68 16.39
CA SER A 86 -21.11 0.67 16.01
C SER A 86 -19.70 0.63 15.43
N LEU A 87 -19.35 1.63 14.62
CA LEU A 87 -17.97 1.79 14.13
C LEU A 87 -17.01 2.03 15.30
N THR A 88 -15.79 1.52 15.20
CA THR A 88 -14.68 1.97 16.04
C THR A 88 -14.02 3.20 15.41
N ALA A 89 -13.21 3.94 16.17
CA ALA A 89 -12.48 5.10 15.65
C ALA A 89 -11.65 4.75 14.39
N ARG A 90 -11.06 3.54 14.35
CA ARG A 90 -10.37 3.02 13.16
C ARG A 90 -11.29 2.97 11.95
N SER A 91 -12.50 2.42 12.08
CA SER A 91 -13.41 2.33 10.94
C SER A 91 -13.96 3.70 10.55
N GLU A 92 -14.12 4.63 11.48
CA GLU A 92 -14.49 6.01 11.17
C GLU A 92 -13.39 6.71 10.37
N ASP A 93 -12.14 6.56 10.80
CA ASP A 93 -10.99 7.17 10.13
C ASP A 93 -10.72 6.56 8.75
N TYR A 94 -10.85 5.23 8.60
CA TYR A 94 -10.35 4.53 7.41
C TYR A 94 -11.44 3.94 6.51
N LEU A 95 -12.68 3.77 6.95
CA LEU A 95 -13.72 3.05 6.17
C LEU A 95 -14.94 3.90 5.82
N LEU A 96 -14.87 5.22 6.04
CA LEU A 96 -15.90 6.17 5.62
C LEU A 96 -15.40 7.04 4.46
N GLU A 97 -16.17 7.10 3.37
CA GLU A 97 -15.77 7.75 2.11
C GLU A 97 -15.45 9.25 2.26
N ARG A 98 -16.00 9.91 3.29
CA ARG A 98 -15.71 11.33 3.59
C ARG A 98 -14.33 11.56 4.19
N SER A 99 -13.67 10.52 4.71
CA SER A 99 -12.37 10.65 5.35
C SER A 99 -11.26 10.87 4.30
N PRO A 100 -10.30 11.78 4.54
CA PRO A 100 -9.11 11.89 3.70
C PRO A 100 -8.21 10.64 3.76
N TYR A 101 -8.43 9.75 4.74
CA TYR A 101 -7.72 8.48 4.91
C TYR A 101 -8.52 7.27 4.43
N TYR A 102 -9.58 7.48 3.65
CA TYR A 102 -10.46 6.41 3.22
C TYR A 102 -9.70 5.30 2.49
N PHE A 103 -9.72 4.11 3.08
CA PHE A 103 -9.02 2.91 2.64
C PHE A 103 -9.84 2.06 1.64
N GLY A 104 -11.12 2.39 1.49
CA GLY A 104 -12.05 1.54 0.76
C GLY A 104 -11.74 1.40 -0.73
N PHE A 105 -11.09 2.38 -1.39
CA PHE A 105 -10.72 2.21 -2.79
C PHE A 105 -9.68 1.09 -2.99
N PHE A 106 -8.78 0.89 -2.02
CA PHE A 106 -7.86 -0.25 -2.07
C PHE A 106 -8.59 -1.59 -1.91
N TRP A 107 -9.57 -1.65 -1.00
CA TRP A 107 -10.39 -2.85 -0.83
C TRP A 107 -11.28 -3.13 -2.04
N ASP A 108 -11.85 -2.11 -2.67
CA ASP A 108 -12.57 -2.22 -3.95
C ASP A 108 -11.65 -2.77 -5.04
N MET A 109 -10.43 -2.24 -5.16
CA MET A 109 -9.43 -2.73 -6.10
C MET A 109 -9.09 -4.20 -5.85
N MET A 110 -8.89 -4.61 -4.60
CA MET A 110 -8.67 -6.03 -4.27
C MET A 110 -9.87 -6.88 -4.69
N ILE A 111 -11.06 -6.47 -4.30
CA ILE A 111 -12.33 -7.12 -4.63
C ILE A 111 -12.47 -7.37 -6.14
N ASP A 112 -12.21 -6.35 -6.95
CA ASP A 112 -12.36 -6.38 -8.40
C ASP A 112 -11.27 -7.21 -9.08
N ASN A 113 -10.13 -7.41 -8.38
CA ASN A 113 -9.00 -8.20 -8.84
C ASN A 113 -8.81 -9.52 -8.07
N SER A 114 -9.89 -10.05 -7.49
CA SER A 114 -9.83 -11.24 -6.62
C SER A 114 -9.22 -12.49 -7.26
N GLN A 115 -9.28 -12.59 -8.59
CA GLN A 115 -8.61 -13.62 -9.36
C GLN A 115 -7.09 -13.59 -9.18
N VAL A 116 -6.47 -12.41 -9.08
CA VAL A 116 -5.00 -12.23 -9.02
C VAL A 116 -4.42 -12.85 -7.76
N PHE A 117 -5.12 -12.73 -6.64
CA PHE A 117 -4.70 -13.32 -5.35
C PHE A 117 -5.45 -14.62 -5.04
N SER A 118 -6.01 -15.28 -6.05
CA SER A 118 -6.50 -16.64 -5.90
C SER A 118 -5.33 -17.61 -5.66
N TYR A 119 -5.60 -18.74 -4.99
CA TYR A 119 -4.59 -19.78 -4.77
C TYR A 119 -3.96 -20.23 -6.09
N ALA A 120 -4.79 -20.49 -7.11
CA ALA A 120 -4.32 -20.92 -8.42
C ALA A 120 -3.41 -19.87 -9.08
N SER A 121 -3.75 -18.59 -9.03
CA SER A 121 -2.91 -17.53 -9.60
C SER A 121 -1.61 -17.36 -8.82
N LEU A 122 -1.64 -17.30 -7.49
CA LEU A 122 -0.41 -17.18 -6.70
C LEU A 122 0.52 -18.40 -6.87
N GLU A 123 -0.03 -19.61 -6.99
CA GLU A 123 0.73 -20.81 -7.31
C GLU A 123 1.41 -20.69 -8.68
N GLN A 124 0.68 -20.25 -9.72
CA GLN A 124 1.25 -20.00 -11.04
C GLN A 124 2.34 -18.92 -11.01
N ALA A 125 2.14 -17.83 -10.25
CA ALA A 125 3.13 -16.76 -10.11
C ALA A 125 4.46 -17.31 -9.58
N VAL A 126 4.39 -18.14 -8.54
CA VAL A 126 5.56 -18.79 -7.92
C VAL A 126 6.23 -19.77 -8.87
N LEU A 127 5.45 -20.61 -9.56
CA LEU A 127 5.99 -21.63 -10.47
C LEU A 127 6.64 -21.05 -11.72
N THR A 128 6.11 -19.93 -12.22
CA THR A 128 6.58 -19.28 -13.45
C THR A 128 7.51 -18.11 -13.22
N ASN A 129 7.64 -17.65 -11.96
CA ASN A 129 8.35 -16.42 -11.60
C ASN A 129 7.87 -15.21 -12.45
N SER A 130 6.55 -15.07 -12.59
CA SER A 130 5.93 -14.01 -13.40
C SER A 130 4.60 -13.51 -12.82
N PRO A 131 4.30 -12.21 -12.93
CA PRO A 131 3.06 -11.65 -12.41
C PRO A 131 1.82 -12.18 -13.12
N GLN A 132 0.71 -12.21 -12.40
CA GLN A 132 -0.58 -12.73 -12.89
C GLN A 132 -1.64 -11.63 -13.04
N ALA A 133 -1.41 -10.46 -12.44
CA ALA A 133 -2.21 -9.28 -12.71
C ALA A 133 -2.13 -8.87 -14.18
N TYR A 134 -3.26 -8.38 -14.72
CA TYR A 134 -3.34 -7.79 -16.07
C TYR A 134 -2.81 -8.67 -17.22
N GLY A 135 -2.83 -10.00 -17.04
CA GLY A 135 -2.41 -10.96 -18.06
C GLY A 135 -0.89 -11.00 -18.29
N GLY A 136 -0.08 -10.48 -17.35
CA GLY A 136 1.38 -10.42 -17.48
C GLY A 136 1.89 -9.37 -18.49
N GLY A 137 1.02 -8.46 -18.96
CA GLY A 137 1.39 -7.34 -19.82
C GLY A 137 1.52 -6.02 -19.06
N ASP A 138 2.33 -5.10 -19.59
CA ASP A 138 2.50 -3.74 -19.06
C ASP A 138 1.14 -3.05 -18.83
N ILE A 139 0.92 -2.57 -17.60
CA ILE A 139 -0.25 -1.78 -17.17
C ILE A 139 -0.36 -0.44 -17.96
N TYR A 140 0.68 -0.07 -18.71
CA TYR A 140 0.91 1.28 -19.23
C TYR A 140 0.94 1.40 -20.78
N LYS A 141 0.05 0.74 -21.54
CA LYS A 141 0.01 0.83 -23.03
C LYS A 141 -1.38 1.19 -23.62
N SER A 142 -1.70 2.49 -23.70
CA SER A 142 -2.95 3.15 -24.18
C SER A 142 -4.10 2.35 -24.83
N HIS A 143 -5.31 2.53 -24.29
CA HIS A 143 -6.62 2.80 -24.92
C HIS A 143 -7.58 3.15 -23.75
N ASP A 144 -8.65 3.94 -23.90
CA ASP A 144 -9.44 4.54 -22.78
C ASP A 144 -9.80 3.61 -21.59
N GLU A 145 -9.97 2.31 -21.84
CA GLU A 145 -10.15 1.28 -20.81
C GLU A 145 -8.97 1.22 -19.82
N GLN A 146 -7.74 1.41 -20.30
CA GLN A 146 -6.55 1.54 -19.47
C GLN A 146 -6.49 2.86 -18.73
N ALA A 147 -7.02 3.96 -19.28
CA ALA A 147 -7.06 5.21 -18.54
C ALA A 147 -7.99 5.07 -17.32
N GLU A 148 -9.18 4.48 -17.49
CA GLU A 148 -10.08 4.19 -16.37
C GLU A 148 -9.46 3.18 -15.38
N LEU A 149 -8.79 2.14 -15.88
CA LEU A 149 -8.09 1.18 -15.03
C LEU A 149 -6.99 1.86 -14.22
N ALA A 150 -6.19 2.70 -14.86
CA ALA A 150 -5.12 3.46 -14.24
C ALA A 150 -5.69 4.44 -13.20
N ARG A 151 -6.81 5.11 -13.48
CA ARG A 151 -7.53 5.93 -12.49
C ARG A 151 -7.95 5.14 -11.27
N ARG A 152 -8.54 3.95 -11.46
CA ARG A 152 -8.96 3.07 -10.35
C ARG A 152 -7.76 2.60 -9.54
N PHE A 153 -6.69 2.18 -10.21
CA PHE A 153 -5.45 1.78 -9.58
C PHE A 153 -4.85 2.93 -8.75
N THR A 154 -4.75 4.14 -9.31
CA THR A 154 -4.26 5.33 -8.61
C THR A 154 -5.11 5.68 -7.39
N ARG A 155 -6.43 5.54 -7.46
CA ARG A 155 -7.32 5.72 -6.29
C ARG A 155 -7.10 4.64 -5.22
N GLY A 156 -6.89 3.40 -5.66
CA GLY A 156 -6.47 2.30 -4.78
C GLY A 156 -5.15 2.61 -4.07
N MET A 157 -4.15 3.12 -4.79
CA MET A 157 -2.87 3.52 -4.20
C MET A 157 -2.99 4.75 -3.29
N HIS A 158 -3.86 5.70 -3.61
CA HIS A 158 -4.13 6.85 -2.75
C HIS A 158 -4.55 6.42 -1.33
N SER A 159 -5.40 5.39 -1.23
CA SER A 159 -5.89 4.83 0.04
C SER A 159 -4.77 4.37 0.97
N ILE A 160 -3.73 3.73 0.42
CA ILE A 160 -2.61 3.22 1.22
C ILE A 160 -1.56 4.31 1.49
N SER A 161 -1.50 5.36 0.67
CA SER A 161 -0.50 6.43 0.77
C SER A 161 -0.87 7.55 1.74
N MET A 162 -2.14 7.95 1.87
CA MET A 162 -2.49 9.20 2.58
C MET A 162 -2.10 9.21 4.06
N THR A 163 -2.27 8.11 4.78
CA THR A 163 -1.83 7.99 6.19
C THR A 163 -0.33 8.21 6.31
N LEU A 164 0.43 7.53 5.44
CA LEU A 164 1.88 7.57 5.40
C LEU A 164 2.39 8.97 5.03
N ALA A 165 1.73 9.60 4.06
CA ALA A 165 2.01 10.96 3.59
C ALA A 165 1.97 12.00 4.71
N THR A 166 1.13 11.81 5.73
CA THR A 166 1.07 12.74 6.87
C THR A 166 2.17 12.51 7.92
N THR A 167 2.88 11.37 7.84
CA THR A 167 3.80 10.95 8.89
C THR A 167 5.27 11.10 8.48
N TRP A 168 5.65 10.60 7.30
CA TRP A 168 7.05 10.60 6.85
C TRP A 168 7.71 11.98 6.82
N PRO A 169 7.04 13.12 6.49
CA PRO A 169 7.73 14.41 6.45
C PRO A 169 8.20 14.88 7.83
N SER A 170 7.70 14.28 8.91
CA SER A 170 8.13 14.57 10.29
C SER A 170 9.30 13.70 10.76
N THR A 171 9.74 12.71 9.98
CA THR A 171 10.84 11.81 10.36
C THR A 171 12.22 12.30 9.92
N LEU A 172 12.27 13.36 9.11
CA LEU A 172 13.48 13.95 8.55
C LEU A 172 13.48 15.47 8.70
N GLU A 173 14.68 16.03 8.88
CA GLU A 173 14.88 17.47 8.79
C GLU A 173 14.91 17.91 7.33
N LEU A 174 13.79 18.48 6.87
CA LEU A 174 13.59 18.85 5.46
C LEU A 174 13.47 20.36 5.24
N ASP A 175 13.60 21.19 6.28
CA ASP A 175 13.40 22.65 6.23
C ASP A 175 14.31 23.41 5.26
N ARG A 176 15.40 22.77 4.81
CA ARG A 176 16.32 23.34 3.80
C ARG A 176 15.89 23.08 2.35
N HIS A 177 15.01 22.10 2.11
CA HIS A 177 14.55 21.72 0.78
C HIS A 177 13.35 22.58 0.39
N ARG A 178 13.26 22.93 -0.89
CA ARG A 178 12.24 23.83 -1.43
C ARG A 178 11.44 23.21 -2.55
N THR A 179 11.99 22.24 -3.28
CA THR A 179 11.32 21.62 -4.42
C THR A 179 11.47 20.10 -4.35
N MET A 180 10.37 19.43 -4.03
CA MET A 180 10.29 17.97 -4.08
C MET A 180 9.87 17.51 -5.47
N LEU A 181 10.57 16.52 -6.02
CA LEU A 181 10.13 15.73 -7.14
C LEU A 181 9.63 14.38 -6.60
N ASP A 182 8.34 14.12 -6.76
CA ASP A 182 7.65 12.90 -6.36
C ASP A 182 7.60 11.98 -7.60
N ILE A 183 8.58 11.09 -7.74
CA ILE A 183 8.78 10.25 -8.94
C ILE A 183 7.88 9.02 -8.87
N GLY A 184 7.00 8.86 -9.85
CA GLY A 184 5.91 7.88 -9.78
C GLY A 184 4.92 8.25 -8.68
N GLY A 185 4.67 9.54 -8.49
CA GLY A 185 3.93 10.06 -7.33
C GLY A 185 2.44 9.70 -7.32
N GLY A 186 1.91 9.06 -8.36
CA GLY A 186 0.55 8.55 -8.42
C GLY A 186 -0.48 9.66 -8.20
N SER A 187 -1.27 9.52 -7.14
CA SER A 187 -2.29 10.51 -6.76
C SER A 187 -1.72 11.82 -6.20
N GLY A 188 -0.40 11.92 -6.00
CA GLY A 188 0.24 13.04 -5.31
C GLY A 188 0.02 13.05 -3.80
N ALA A 189 -0.42 11.93 -3.21
CA ALA A 189 -0.69 11.83 -1.77
C ALA A 189 0.51 12.27 -0.92
N HIS A 190 1.72 11.80 -1.23
CA HIS A 190 2.94 12.16 -0.51
C HIS A 190 3.33 13.62 -0.70
N SER A 191 3.15 14.16 -1.91
CA SER A 191 3.26 15.60 -2.19
C SER A 191 2.27 16.45 -1.38
N ILE A 192 1.01 16.02 -1.25
CA ILE A 192 -0.01 16.69 -0.43
C ILE A 192 0.41 16.69 1.04
N GLY A 193 0.75 15.53 1.59
CA GLY A 193 1.18 15.41 2.99
C GLY A 193 2.43 16.24 3.30
N ALA A 194 3.43 16.22 2.41
CA ALA A 194 4.65 17.01 2.55
C ALA A 194 4.36 18.52 2.49
N ALA A 195 3.56 18.99 1.53
CA ALA A 195 3.23 20.41 1.40
C ALA A 195 2.41 20.94 2.59
N LEU A 196 1.49 20.12 3.13
CA LEU A 196 0.74 20.47 4.35
C LEU A 196 1.65 20.58 5.58
N LYS A 197 2.65 19.69 5.69
CA LYS A 197 3.56 19.67 6.84
C LYS A 197 4.67 20.72 6.76
N LEU A 198 5.18 20.99 5.55
CA LEU A 198 6.35 21.82 5.30
C LEU A 198 5.94 23.05 4.48
N PRO A 199 5.61 24.21 5.10
CA PRO A 199 5.00 25.35 4.40
C PRO A 199 5.83 25.95 3.26
N GLY A 200 7.16 25.78 3.29
CA GLY A 200 8.07 26.29 2.26
C GLY A 200 8.33 25.32 1.11
N LEU A 201 7.77 24.10 1.13
CA LEU A 201 8.03 23.09 0.13
C LEU A 201 7.05 23.18 -1.05
N HIS A 202 7.55 23.29 -2.27
CA HIS A 202 6.79 23.03 -3.48
C HIS A 202 7.03 21.60 -3.95
N ALA A 203 6.07 21.02 -4.66
CA ALA A 203 6.21 19.66 -5.18
C ALA A 203 5.83 19.55 -6.66
N LEU A 204 6.55 18.70 -7.37
CA LEU A 204 6.27 18.24 -8.72
C LEU A 204 5.94 16.76 -8.66
N VAL A 205 4.69 16.39 -8.97
CA VAL A 205 4.28 14.99 -9.12
C VAL A 205 4.64 14.55 -10.53
N LEU A 206 5.66 13.70 -10.65
CA LEU A 206 6.10 13.16 -11.94
C LEU A 206 5.46 11.80 -12.16
N ASP A 207 4.61 11.71 -13.18
CA ASP A 207 3.93 10.47 -13.56
C ASP A 207 3.46 10.51 -15.02
N LEU A 208 2.81 9.45 -15.49
CA LEU A 208 2.20 9.40 -16.81
C LEU A 208 0.96 10.30 -16.90
N ASP A 209 0.59 10.67 -18.13
CA ASP A 209 -0.48 11.65 -18.40
C ASP A 209 -1.83 11.33 -17.72
N PRO A 210 -2.40 10.11 -17.85
CA PRO A 210 -3.68 9.78 -17.20
C PRO A 210 -3.61 9.79 -15.67
N ILE A 211 -2.41 9.59 -15.11
CA ILE A 211 -2.18 9.59 -13.65
C ILE A 211 -2.06 11.02 -13.14
N CYS A 212 -1.38 11.88 -13.89
CA CYS A 212 -1.31 13.31 -13.60
C CYS A 212 -2.70 13.95 -13.56
N GLU A 213 -3.65 13.56 -14.43
CA GLU A 213 -5.04 14.01 -14.35
C GLU A 213 -5.67 13.71 -12.97
N VAL A 214 -5.49 12.48 -12.47
CA VAL A 214 -6.00 12.06 -11.15
C VAL A 214 -5.32 12.82 -10.02
N ALA A 215 -3.99 13.00 -10.11
CA ALA A 215 -3.23 13.76 -9.12
C ALA A 215 -3.78 15.18 -9.00
N GLN A 216 -4.08 15.85 -10.12
CA GLN A 216 -4.67 17.19 -10.12
C GLN A 216 -6.01 17.24 -9.38
N GLU A 217 -6.88 16.23 -9.53
CA GLU A 217 -8.13 16.14 -8.77
C GLU A 217 -7.88 16.11 -7.26
N PHE A 218 -6.95 15.26 -6.79
CA PHE A 218 -6.64 15.15 -5.36
C PHE A 218 -5.93 16.38 -4.80
N ILE A 219 -5.02 16.98 -5.56
CA ILE A 219 -4.36 18.24 -5.20
C ILE A 219 -5.40 19.34 -5.04
N ALA A 220 -6.36 19.42 -5.96
CA ALA A 220 -7.43 20.42 -5.92
C ALA A 220 -8.36 20.25 -4.72
N ARG A 221 -8.69 19.01 -4.34
CA ARG A 221 -9.50 18.74 -3.12
C ARG A 221 -8.85 19.26 -1.84
N HIS A 222 -7.52 19.38 -1.82
CA HIS A 222 -6.75 19.90 -0.69
C HIS A 222 -6.38 21.38 -0.84
N ASN A 223 -6.80 22.06 -1.90
CA ASN A 223 -6.48 23.47 -2.19
C ASN A 223 -4.96 23.75 -2.28
N LEU A 224 -4.19 22.84 -2.87
CA LEU A 224 -2.72 22.93 -2.96
C LEU A 224 -2.18 23.20 -4.37
N GLN A 225 -3.04 23.60 -5.31
CA GLN A 225 -2.67 23.80 -6.72
C GLN A 225 -1.55 24.83 -6.92
N ASP A 226 -1.39 25.80 -6.01
CA ASP A 226 -0.33 26.82 -6.08
C ASP A 226 1.04 26.27 -5.64
N ARG A 227 1.05 25.16 -4.90
CA ARG A 227 2.26 24.57 -4.32
C ARG A 227 2.64 23.23 -4.93
N ILE A 228 1.68 22.51 -5.49
CA ILE A 228 1.88 21.20 -6.10
C ILE A 228 1.44 21.28 -7.56
N LYS A 229 2.34 20.93 -8.47
CA LYS A 229 2.06 20.81 -9.90
C LYS A 229 2.34 19.38 -10.35
N THR A 230 1.70 18.96 -11.42
CA THR A 230 2.01 17.69 -12.09
C THR A 230 2.99 17.91 -13.23
N HIS A 231 3.84 16.93 -13.48
CA HIS A 231 4.81 16.91 -14.55
C HIS A 231 4.70 15.58 -15.31
N VAL A 232 4.11 15.62 -16.50
CA VAL A 232 3.93 14.43 -17.33
C VAL A 232 5.29 14.00 -17.89
N ALA A 233 5.80 12.85 -17.46
CA ALA A 233 7.06 12.29 -17.94
C ALA A 233 7.17 10.79 -17.66
N ASP A 234 7.91 10.09 -18.52
CA ASP A 234 8.34 8.71 -18.29
C ASP A 234 9.59 8.71 -17.37
N MET A 235 9.45 8.15 -16.17
CA MET A 235 10.55 8.10 -15.19
C MET A 235 11.79 7.34 -15.67
N TRP A 236 11.68 6.51 -16.69
CA TRP A 236 12.79 5.78 -17.31
C TRP A 236 13.51 6.64 -18.33
N ASN A 237 12.76 7.19 -19.28
CA ASN A 237 13.32 7.75 -20.51
C ASN A 237 13.51 9.27 -20.46
N ASP A 238 12.65 9.99 -19.75
CA ASP A 238 12.62 11.46 -19.79
C ASP A 238 13.52 12.08 -18.70
N PRO A 239 14.07 13.28 -18.92
CA PRO A 239 14.87 13.97 -17.90
C PRO A 239 14.01 14.36 -16.70
N PHE A 240 14.60 14.31 -15.50
CA PHE A 240 13.94 14.83 -14.29
C PHE A 240 14.02 16.36 -14.27
N PRO A 241 12.91 17.06 -13.93
CA PRO A 241 12.95 18.51 -13.73
C PRO A 241 13.80 18.86 -12.50
N GLU A 242 14.23 20.12 -12.40
CA GLU A 242 15.04 20.56 -11.25
C GLU A 242 14.28 20.42 -9.92
N ALA A 243 14.91 19.74 -8.96
CA ALA A 243 14.43 19.56 -7.60
C ALA A 243 15.62 19.36 -6.65
N ASP A 244 15.41 19.62 -5.36
CA ASP A 244 16.41 19.39 -4.30
C ASP A 244 16.06 18.20 -3.40
N LEU A 245 14.85 17.65 -3.53
CA LEU A 245 14.40 16.45 -2.84
C LEU A 245 13.75 15.50 -3.85
N HIS A 246 14.32 14.31 -4.05
CA HIS A 246 13.70 13.25 -4.83
C HIS A 246 13.02 12.25 -3.90
N PHE A 247 11.77 11.95 -4.15
CA PHE A 247 10.96 11.06 -3.33
C PHE A 247 10.39 9.93 -4.19
N TYR A 248 10.57 8.70 -3.72
CA TYR A 248 10.01 7.49 -4.31
C TYR A 248 9.19 6.79 -3.23
N SER A 249 7.92 6.49 -3.51
CA SER A 249 7.11 5.67 -2.62
C SER A 249 6.39 4.57 -3.38
N ASN A 250 6.51 3.33 -2.90
CA ASN A 250 6.00 2.15 -3.59
C ASN A 250 6.45 2.07 -5.06
N ILE A 251 7.74 2.32 -5.31
CA ILE A 251 8.32 2.25 -6.66
C ILE A 251 9.35 1.15 -6.76
N TYR A 252 10.26 1.04 -5.79
CA TYR A 252 11.41 0.14 -5.93
C TYR A 252 10.94 -1.31 -5.99
N HIS A 253 9.94 -1.70 -5.20
CA HIS A 253 9.42 -3.07 -5.19
C HIS A 253 8.74 -3.53 -6.49
N ASP A 254 8.34 -2.61 -7.37
CA ASP A 254 7.67 -2.96 -8.63
C ASP A 254 8.65 -3.58 -9.64
N TRP A 255 9.95 -3.36 -9.43
CA TRP A 255 10.97 -3.62 -10.44
C TRP A 255 12.12 -4.50 -9.93
N PRO A 256 12.84 -5.18 -10.83
CA PRO A 256 14.11 -5.84 -10.53
C PRO A 256 15.18 -4.86 -10.05
N ALA A 257 16.21 -5.40 -9.39
CA ALA A 257 17.25 -4.61 -8.72
C ALA A 257 17.99 -3.66 -9.68
N GLU A 258 18.16 -4.06 -10.94
CA GLU A 258 18.82 -3.28 -11.99
C GLU A 258 18.04 -2.00 -12.33
N ARG A 259 16.71 -2.07 -12.28
CA ARG A 259 15.83 -0.91 -12.50
C ARG A 259 15.87 0.05 -11.31
N GLY A 260 15.88 -0.48 -10.08
CA GLY A 260 16.09 0.31 -8.87
C GLY A 260 17.44 1.03 -8.86
N GLN A 261 18.50 0.33 -9.27
CA GLN A 261 19.84 0.90 -9.44
C GLN A 261 19.84 2.04 -10.48
N PHE A 262 19.20 1.82 -11.64
CA PHE A 262 19.08 2.84 -12.68
C PHE A 262 18.39 4.12 -12.18
N LEU A 263 17.26 4.00 -11.49
CA LEU A 263 16.54 5.17 -10.94
C LEU A 263 17.38 5.90 -9.89
N THR A 264 18.13 5.15 -9.07
CA THR A 264 19.04 5.71 -8.06
C THR A 264 20.15 6.54 -8.71
N GLU A 265 20.80 6.01 -9.74
CA GLU A 265 21.84 6.72 -10.49
C GLU A 265 21.29 7.95 -11.23
N LYS A 266 20.09 7.84 -11.80
CA LYS A 266 19.42 8.95 -12.48
C LYS A 266 19.12 10.09 -11.50
N SER A 267 18.61 9.76 -10.33
CA SER A 267 18.42 10.73 -9.23
C SER A 267 19.73 11.37 -8.81
N PHE A 268 20.80 10.58 -8.62
CA PHE A 268 22.11 11.10 -8.27
C PHE A 268 22.63 12.09 -9.31
N LYS A 269 22.52 11.78 -10.61
CA LYS A 269 22.96 12.67 -11.70
C LYS A 269 22.17 13.98 -11.74
N SER A 270 20.86 13.93 -11.45
CA SER A 270 19.95 15.08 -11.52
C SER A 270 20.05 16.03 -10.31
N LEU A 271 20.23 15.48 -9.10
CA LEU A 271 20.29 16.29 -7.87
C LEU A 271 21.52 17.21 -7.88
N LYS A 272 21.40 18.40 -7.28
CA LYS A 272 22.55 19.28 -6.98
C LYS A 272 23.21 18.82 -5.65
N PRO A 273 24.48 19.18 -5.38
CA PRO A 273 25.10 18.97 -4.07
C PRO A 273 24.20 19.44 -2.93
N GLY A 274 24.09 18.65 -1.86
CA GLY A 274 23.18 18.86 -0.75
C GLY A 274 21.75 18.34 -0.97
N GLY A 275 21.39 17.97 -2.21
CA GLY A 275 20.10 17.37 -2.55
C GLY A 275 19.95 15.97 -1.96
N ARG A 276 18.70 15.56 -1.69
CA ARG A 276 18.38 14.32 -0.98
C ARG A 276 17.51 13.40 -1.83
N ILE A 277 17.74 12.10 -1.69
CA ILE A 277 16.83 11.05 -2.16
C ILE A 277 16.17 10.36 -0.97
N ILE A 278 14.89 10.05 -1.07
CA ILE A 278 14.12 9.27 -0.10
C ILE A 278 13.40 8.15 -0.84
N ILE A 279 13.65 6.92 -0.40
CA ILE A 279 12.92 5.72 -0.81
C ILE A 279 12.04 5.33 0.38
N HIS A 280 10.73 5.35 0.18
CA HIS A 280 9.73 5.05 1.19
C HIS A 280 8.96 3.79 0.77
N ASP A 281 9.21 2.67 1.45
CA ASP A 281 8.75 1.37 0.98
C ASP A 281 8.53 0.36 2.13
N VAL A 282 7.76 -0.70 1.86
CA VAL A 282 7.68 -1.89 2.72
C VAL A 282 8.90 -2.76 2.43
N ILE A 283 9.83 -2.78 3.36
CA ILE A 283 11.10 -3.53 3.23
C ILE A 283 11.12 -4.72 4.18
N TYR A 284 11.86 -5.75 3.79
CA TYR A 284 12.22 -6.85 4.68
C TYR A 284 13.06 -6.36 5.85
N ASN A 285 13.04 -7.11 6.97
CA ASN A 285 14.19 -7.08 7.86
C ASN A 285 15.44 -7.60 7.13
N ASP A 286 16.60 -7.24 7.65
CA ASP A 286 17.89 -7.53 7.01
C ASP A 286 18.10 -9.03 6.75
N GLU A 287 17.61 -9.89 7.66
CA GLU A 287 17.70 -11.36 7.53
C GLU A 287 16.60 -12.00 6.66
N LYS A 288 15.60 -11.24 6.22
CA LYS A 288 14.41 -11.72 5.48
C LYS A 288 13.64 -12.82 6.22
N THR A 289 13.54 -12.70 7.54
CA THR A 289 12.86 -13.64 8.44
C THR A 289 11.60 -13.07 9.10
N GLY A 290 11.27 -11.80 8.85
CA GLY A 290 10.02 -11.19 9.30
C GLY A 290 10.09 -9.67 9.41
N PRO A 291 9.08 -9.00 10.01
CA PRO A 291 7.80 -9.56 10.46
C PRO A 291 6.96 -10.16 9.31
N PHE A 292 5.90 -10.91 9.65
CA PHE A 292 5.06 -11.59 8.65
C PHE A 292 4.45 -10.63 7.62
N ALA A 293 4.00 -9.45 8.04
CA ALA A 293 3.33 -8.52 7.13
C ALA A 293 4.24 -8.02 5.97
N PRO A 294 5.46 -7.49 6.21
CA PRO A 294 6.40 -7.22 5.12
C PRO A 294 6.77 -8.45 4.28
N ALA A 295 6.85 -9.64 4.88
CA ALA A 295 7.11 -10.87 4.12
C ALA A 295 5.95 -11.26 3.20
N ALA A 296 4.71 -11.13 3.68
CA ALA A 296 3.50 -11.36 2.91
C ALA A 296 3.30 -10.28 1.82
N TYR A 297 3.80 -9.05 2.05
CA TYR A 297 3.81 -8.00 1.03
C TYR A 297 4.59 -8.42 -0.22
N SER A 298 5.71 -9.12 -0.07
CA SER A 298 6.46 -9.65 -1.21
C SER A 298 5.67 -10.70 -2.01
N MET A 299 4.84 -11.51 -1.35
CA MET A 299 3.91 -12.42 -2.06
C MET A 299 2.82 -11.64 -2.81
N LEU A 300 2.39 -10.49 -2.29
CA LEU A 300 1.53 -9.58 -3.02
C LEU A 300 2.26 -9.06 -4.27
N MET A 301 3.51 -8.60 -4.14
CA MET A 301 4.32 -8.13 -5.27
C MET A 301 4.53 -9.20 -6.34
N MET A 302 4.77 -10.46 -5.95
CA MET A 302 4.90 -11.60 -6.87
C MET A 302 3.66 -11.78 -7.77
N GLY A 303 2.46 -11.52 -7.24
CA GLY A 303 1.23 -11.62 -8.02
C GLY A 303 1.03 -10.47 -9.02
N TRP A 304 1.62 -9.30 -8.76
CA TRP A 304 1.27 -8.04 -9.41
C TRP A 304 2.37 -7.43 -10.28
N THR A 305 3.63 -7.72 -9.98
CA THR A 305 4.79 -7.01 -10.55
C THR A 305 5.89 -7.98 -10.97
N GLU A 306 6.88 -7.49 -11.72
CA GLU A 306 8.12 -8.22 -12.01
C GLU A 306 9.20 -8.02 -10.93
N GLY A 307 8.92 -7.21 -9.92
CA GLY A 307 9.85 -6.86 -8.86
C GLY A 307 9.81 -7.78 -7.64
N ALA A 308 10.43 -7.29 -6.58
CA ALA A 308 10.53 -7.97 -5.29
C ALA A 308 10.65 -6.95 -4.17
N SER A 309 10.28 -7.34 -2.95
CA SER A 309 10.60 -6.51 -1.78
C SER A 309 12.11 -6.54 -1.49
N TYR A 310 12.65 -5.40 -1.06
CA TYR A 310 14.07 -5.23 -0.73
C TYR A 310 14.27 -5.15 0.78
N SER A 311 15.50 -5.34 1.26
CA SER A 311 15.91 -4.98 2.63
C SER A 311 16.57 -3.60 2.70
N GLY A 312 16.68 -3.05 3.91
CA GLY A 312 17.37 -1.78 4.14
C GLY A 312 18.81 -1.78 3.60
N PRO A 313 19.62 -2.81 3.88
CA PRO A 313 20.98 -2.95 3.34
C PRO A 313 21.04 -3.01 1.81
N GLU A 314 20.08 -3.65 1.14
CA GLU A 314 20.03 -3.74 -0.33
C GLU A 314 19.82 -2.36 -0.95
N LEU A 315 18.80 -1.62 -0.52
CA LEU A 315 18.53 -0.26 -1.00
C LEU A 315 19.65 0.72 -0.61
N SER A 316 20.19 0.59 0.60
CA SER A 316 21.32 1.40 1.06
C SER A 316 22.58 1.16 0.23
N LYS A 317 22.78 -0.07 -0.26
CA LYS A 317 23.87 -0.39 -1.17
C LYS A 317 23.69 0.31 -2.52
N MET A 318 22.48 0.29 -3.09
CA MET A 318 22.20 1.01 -4.35
C MET A 318 22.53 2.51 -4.23
N LEU A 319 22.15 3.14 -3.13
CA LEU A 319 22.46 4.55 -2.84
C LEU A 319 23.97 4.81 -2.78
N ARG A 320 24.72 4.00 -2.03
CA ARG A 320 26.18 4.14 -1.91
C ARG A 320 26.89 3.92 -3.23
N ASP A 321 26.48 2.90 -4.00
CA ASP A 321 27.08 2.60 -5.30
C ASP A 321 26.86 3.74 -6.30
N ALA A 322 25.72 4.45 -6.22
CA ALA A 322 25.46 5.64 -7.03
C ALA A 322 26.25 6.88 -6.59
N GLY A 323 26.83 6.88 -5.37
CA GLY A 323 27.65 7.96 -4.83
C GLY A 323 26.98 8.83 -3.76
N PHE A 324 25.82 8.45 -3.23
CA PHE A 324 25.21 9.16 -2.11
C PHE A 324 25.97 8.92 -0.80
N ASP A 325 26.10 9.98 0.00
CA ASP A 325 26.63 9.99 1.36
C ASP A 325 25.50 10.05 2.40
N ASP A 326 25.85 9.93 3.69
CA ASP A 326 24.91 9.93 4.82
C ASP A 326 23.71 8.98 4.60
N VAL A 327 24.02 7.76 4.16
CA VAL A 327 23.00 6.76 3.84
C VAL A 327 22.44 6.14 5.11
N GLN A 328 21.14 6.28 5.31
CA GLN A 328 20.41 5.82 6.49
C GLN A 328 19.20 4.98 6.09
N ALA A 329 18.90 3.96 6.89
CA ALA A 329 17.70 3.15 6.76
C ALA A 329 17.05 2.98 8.13
N TYR A 330 15.75 3.26 8.25
CA TYR A 330 15.04 3.13 9.52
C TYR A 330 13.53 2.90 9.34
N PRO A 331 12.86 2.27 10.32
CA PRO A 331 11.40 2.12 10.31
C PRO A 331 10.67 3.46 10.30
N ALA A 332 9.63 3.58 9.49
CA ALA A 332 8.75 4.74 9.43
C ALA A 332 7.40 4.40 10.10
N PHE A 333 6.28 4.78 9.48
CA PHE A 333 4.96 4.50 10.02
C PHE A 333 4.42 3.15 9.55
N GLY A 334 3.83 2.37 10.48
CA GLY A 334 3.21 1.09 10.15
C GLY A 334 4.22 0.05 9.69
N HIS A 335 4.02 -0.51 8.49
CA HIS A 335 4.92 -1.50 7.88
C HIS A 335 5.97 -0.89 6.95
N TYR A 336 6.01 0.44 6.84
CA TYR A 336 6.90 1.16 5.95
C TYR A 336 8.20 1.53 6.64
N SER A 337 9.23 1.68 5.82
CA SER A 337 10.55 2.17 6.19
C SER A 337 11.00 3.24 5.21
N ILE A 338 12.00 4.00 5.64
CA ILE A 338 12.68 4.99 4.82
C ILE A 338 14.13 4.58 4.64
N VAL A 339 14.61 4.67 3.40
CA VAL A 339 16.03 4.62 3.05
C VAL A 339 16.38 5.91 2.33
N THR A 340 17.37 6.64 2.81
CA THR A 340 17.69 7.99 2.31
C THR A 340 19.20 8.22 2.23
N GLY A 341 19.61 9.13 1.35
CA GLY A 341 21.00 9.58 1.21
C GLY A 341 21.07 11.01 0.67
N ILE A 342 22.22 11.65 0.83
CA ILE A 342 22.49 13.03 0.41
C ILE A 342 23.57 13.02 -0.67
N LYS A 343 23.39 13.82 -1.72
CA LYS A 343 24.43 14.04 -2.72
C LYS A 343 25.51 14.95 -2.13
N PRO A 344 26.79 14.55 -2.11
CA PRO A 344 27.88 15.36 -1.54
C PRO A 344 28.13 16.66 -2.30
#